data_AF-A0A2W4I950-F1
#
_entry.id   AF-A0A2W4I950-F1
#
_cell.length_a   1.000
_cell.length_b   1.000
_cell.length_c   1.000
_cell.angle_alpha   90.00
_cell.angle_beta   90.00
_cell.angle_gamma   90.00
#
_symmetry.space_group_name_H-M   'P 1'
#
loop_
_entity.id
_entity.type
_entity.pdbx_description
1 polymer ?
#
loop_
_entity_poly.entity_id
_entity_poly.type
_entity_poly.pdbx_seq_one_letter_code
_entity_poly.pdbx_strand_id
1 'polypeptide(L)'
;FDDITSKIIGEAIEIHKKYKNTLTEKQINKILTDRLLDLGLKVEREKSIPIVENGKTYGNRFIDILVNDNIVVELKNNSNENEIKKGFLQLRNYLDLGDAVCGLLLNFAFPTLGINRFNNYDGTSFKKLLQTSTISQLPQKNVDTGMGLERITATLNSVKSVYETDIFSEIIEKICEVLKVEYNAENKKSIRIIADHSRTASVMISDGVVPSNVDQGYVLRRLIRIAVRQAHKLGFSGEFLSEIADKVVDKLGVAYPHMIEKRDEIKAEISKEEKQFSQTLEKGLKEFDKLLKGFEIAFERTGKKVEIISGDKAFKLYDTYGFPLEMTKDLAAEKGLKVDEEGFQKSWEEHQAKSRAGAEKKFKGGLADTGEETIALHSATHLLLAGLRKYVGEHVHQKGSNITPERLRFDFNNDEKISGEVLKQVEDYVNEAISAGFTVKMEQMPKDEAKAQGVEGSFWEKYPDIVKVYNMVGSNGVVYSRELCGGPHVEDSSKMGKFKIKKEESSSAGVRRIKAVLEK
;
A
#
# COMPACT_ATOMS: atom_id res chain seq x y z
N PHE A 1 0.57 -7.77 28.25
CA PHE A 1 1.15 -9.01 27.67
C PHE A 1 2.67 -9.03 27.81
N ASP A 2 3.38 -7.90 27.77
CA ASP A 2 4.83 -7.82 28.02
C ASP A 2 5.29 -8.49 29.33
N ASP A 3 4.56 -8.27 30.43
CA ASP A 3 4.85 -8.92 31.73
C ASP A 3 4.74 -10.46 31.63
N ILE A 4 3.69 -10.96 30.97
CA ILE A 4 3.46 -12.41 30.81
C ILE A 4 4.50 -13.01 29.86
N THR A 5 4.82 -12.36 28.74
CA THR A 5 5.89 -12.82 27.84
C THR A 5 7.25 -12.82 28.52
N SER A 6 7.51 -11.85 29.40
CA SER A 6 8.75 -11.79 30.18
C SER A 6 8.85 -12.94 31.18
N LYS A 7 7.74 -13.31 31.84
CA LYS A 7 7.67 -14.51 32.70
C LYS A 7 7.90 -15.79 31.90
N ILE A 8 7.28 -15.93 30.73
CA ILE A 8 7.48 -17.08 29.84
C ILE A 8 8.94 -17.21 29.41
N ILE A 9 9.54 -16.11 28.95
CA ILE A 9 10.94 -16.09 28.54
C ILE A 9 11.86 -16.37 29.73
N GLY A 10 11.57 -15.81 30.91
CA GLY A 10 12.31 -16.06 32.14
C GLY A 10 12.35 -17.54 32.51
N GLU A 11 11.20 -18.20 32.54
CA GLU A 11 11.14 -19.64 32.81
C GLU A 11 11.86 -20.47 31.73
N ALA A 12 11.72 -20.11 30.46
CA ALA A 12 12.44 -20.75 29.37
C ALA A 12 13.97 -20.59 29.50
N ILE A 13 14.45 -19.43 29.93
CA ILE A 13 15.87 -19.18 30.19
C ILE A 13 16.36 -20.06 31.34
N GLU A 14 15.60 -20.20 32.43
CA GLU A 14 16.00 -21.05 33.55
C GLU A 14 16.04 -22.55 33.18
N ILE A 15 15.10 -23.00 32.34
CA ILE A 15 15.13 -24.35 31.76
C ILE A 15 16.40 -24.51 30.90
N HIS A 16 16.69 -23.55 30.01
CA HIS A 16 17.86 -23.60 29.12
C HIS A 16 19.18 -23.52 29.89
N LYS A 17 19.28 -22.71 30.94
CA LYS A 17 20.48 -22.65 31.80
C LYS A 17 20.76 -23.99 32.46
N LYS A 18 19.73 -24.64 32.99
CA LYS A 18 19.84 -25.89 33.74
C LYS A 18 20.11 -27.10 32.85
N TYR A 19 19.43 -27.20 31.71
CA TYR A 19 19.44 -28.41 30.88
C TYR A 19 20.09 -28.22 29.50
N LYS A 20 20.46 -26.99 29.13
CA LYS A 20 21.05 -26.65 27.83
C LYS A 20 20.20 -27.20 26.68
N ASN A 21 20.82 -27.80 25.68
CA ASN A 21 20.16 -28.38 24.51
C ASN A 21 19.83 -29.88 24.65
N THR A 22 19.92 -30.44 25.86
CA THR A 22 19.82 -31.89 26.10
C THR A 22 18.38 -32.45 26.13
N LEU A 23 17.38 -31.58 26.30
CA LEU A 23 15.97 -31.99 26.40
C LEU A 23 15.29 -32.09 25.03
N THR A 24 14.39 -33.04 24.86
CA THR A 24 13.49 -33.05 23.69
C THR A 24 12.45 -31.92 23.78
N GLU A 25 11.93 -31.48 22.64
CA GLU A 25 10.87 -30.45 22.55
C GLU A 25 9.65 -30.80 23.43
N LYS A 26 9.26 -32.09 23.46
CA LYS A 26 8.17 -32.60 24.31
C LYS A 26 8.47 -32.47 25.81
N GLN A 27 9.71 -32.69 26.23
CA GLN A 27 10.12 -32.51 27.62
C GLN A 27 10.16 -31.03 28.00
N ILE A 28 10.66 -30.17 27.11
CA ILE A 28 10.68 -28.71 27.31
C ILE A 28 9.24 -28.19 27.44
N ASN A 29 8.33 -28.62 26.55
CA ASN A 29 6.92 -28.24 26.58
C ASN A 29 6.27 -28.55 27.93
N LYS A 30 6.46 -29.79 28.43
CA LYS A 30 5.91 -30.23 29.71
C LYS A 30 6.45 -29.39 30.88
N ILE A 31 7.77 -29.23 30.98
CA ILE A 31 8.41 -28.50 32.08
C ILE A 31 8.00 -27.02 32.06
N LEU A 32 7.98 -26.40 30.87
CA LEU A 32 7.60 -25.00 30.75
C LEU A 32 6.12 -24.80 31.11
N THR A 33 5.23 -25.69 30.69
CA THR A 33 3.81 -25.63 31.07
C THR A 33 3.63 -25.69 32.59
N ASP A 34 4.27 -26.67 33.25
CA ASP A 34 4.12 -26.84 34.70
C ASP A 34 4.59 -25.57 35.46
N ARG A 35 5.74 -25.00 35.05
CA ARG A 35 6.26 -23.74 35.63
C ARG A 35 5.34 -22.55 35.39
N LEU A 36 4.73 -22.45 34.22
CA LEU A 36 3.80 -21.36 33.92
C LEU A 36 2.50 -21.48 34.71
N LEU A 37 2.02 -22.71 34.96
CA LEU A 37 0.89 -22.96 35.84
C LEU A 37 1.21 -22.60 37.30
N ASP A 38 2.43 -22.92 37.79
CA ASP A 38 2.90 -22.55 39.13
C ASP A 38 2.96 -21.02 39.34
N LEU A 39 3.18 -20.25 38.26
CA LEU A 39 3.11 -18.79 38.25
C LEU A 39 1.67 -18.24 38.23
N GLY A 40 0.66 -19.11 38.29
CA GLY A 40 -0.76 -18.73 38.27
C GLY A 40 -1.27 -18.31 36.89
N LEU A 41 -0.55 -18.65 35.81
CA LEU A 41 -1.00 -18.35 34.45
C LEU A 41 -1.95 -19.45 33.96
N LYS A 42 -2.94 -19.07 33.14
CA LYS A 42 -3.78 -20.03 32.41
C LYS A 42 -2.98 -20.58 31.24
N VAL A 43 -2.79 -21.90 31.17
CA VAL A 43 -2.00 -22.55 30.12
C VAL A 43 -2.77 -23.70 29.49
N GLU A 44 -2.82 -23.73 28.16
CA GLU A 44 -3.41 -24.81 27.37
C GLU A 44 -2.33 -25.39 26.44
N ARG A 45 -2.14 -26.73 26.46
CA ARG A 45 -1.20 -27.42 25.57
C ARG A 45 -1.91 -28.00 24.36
N GLU A 46 -1.19 -28.11 23.25
CA GLU A 46 -1.66 -28.76 22.01
C GLU A 46 -3.06 -28.24 21.62
N LYS A 47 -3.26 -26.92 21.70
CA LYS A 47 -4.56 -26.33 21.45
C LYS A 47 -4.90 -26.45 19.97
N SER A 48 -5.98 -27.17 19.69
CA SER A 48 -6.53 -27.32 18.35
C SER A 48 -7.22 -26.03 17.89
N ILE A 49 -6.69 -25.40 16.84
CA ILE A 49 -7.38 -24.36 16.08
C ILE A 49 -8.02 -25.00 14.85
N PRO A 50 -9.36 -25.00 14.74
CA PRO A 50 -10.03 -25.49 13.55
C PRO A 50 -9.83 -24.50 12.40
N ILE A 51 -9.45 -25.02 11.23
CA ILE A 51 -9.45 -24.25 9.99
C ILE A 51 -10.89 -24.25 9.48
N VAL A 52 -11.59 -23.12 9.63
CA VAL A 52 -12.99 -22.99 9.22
C VAL A 52 -13.09 -22.00 8.07
N GLU A 53 -13.74 -22.41 6.99
CA GLU A 53 -14.08 -21.55 5.87
C GLU A 53 -15.57 -21.74 5.53
N ASN A 54 -16.32 -20.64 5.52
CA ASN A 54 -17.78 -20.64 5.27
C ASN A 54 -18.57 -21.64 6.14
N GLY A 55 -18.17 -21.79 7.41
CA GLY A 55 -18.83 -22.69 8.37
C GLY A 55 -18.50 -24.18 8.19
N LYS A 56 -17.62 -24.55 7.26
CA LYS A 56 -17.08 -25.91 7.12
C LYS A 56 -15.67 -26.00 7.70
N THR A 57 -15.39 -27.10 8.41
CA THR A 57 -14.08 -27.38 9.01
C THR A 57 -13.20 -28.20 8.07
N TYR A 58 -12.00 -27.72 7.79
CA TYR A 58 -11.04 -28.29 6.84
C TYR A 58 -9.84 -28.97 7.53
N GLY A 59 -9.94 -29.17 8.84
CA GLY A 59 -8.91 -29.79 9.67
C GLY A 59 -8.52 -28.90 10.84
N ASN A 60 -7.60 -29.40 11.66
CA ASN A 60 -7.12 -28.73 12.85
C ASN A 60 -5.62 -28.48 12.75
N ARG A 61 -5.17 -27.35 13.26
CA ARG A 61 -3.75 -27.11 13.58
C ARG A 61 -3.58 -27.08 15.09
N PHE A 62 -2.40 -27.45 15.57
CA PHE A 62 -2.13 -27.57 17.01
C PHE A 62 -1.05 -26.58 17.43
N ILE A 63 -1.40 -25.70 18.35
CA ILE A 63 -0.45 -24.83 19.02
C ILE A 63 0.24 -25.60 20.15
N ASP A 64 1.56 -25.52 20.25
CA ASP A 64 2.32 -26.15 21.34
C ASP A 64 1.84 -25.71 22.72
N ILE A 65 1.82 -24.39 22.98
CA ILE A 65 1.35 -23.81 24.24
C ILE A 65 0.61 -22.49 23.97
N LEU A 66 -0.60 -22.35 24.52
CA LEU A 66 -1.33 -21.08 24.59
C LEU A 66 -1.40 -20.61 26.05
N VAL A 67 -1.01 -19.35 26.30
CA VAL A 67 -0.99 -18.74 27.64
C VAL A 67 -1.96 -17.57 27.71
N ASN A 68 -2.80 -17.55 28.75
CA ASN A 68 -3.84 -16.54 29.02
C ASN A 68 -4.69 -16.18 27.79
N ASP A 69 -5.04 -17.20 26.99
CA ASP A 69 -5.83 -17.12 25.76
C ASP A 69 -5.26 -16.27 24.61
N ASN A 70 -4.12 -15.61 24.84
CA ASN A 70 -3.69 -14.46 24.03
C ASN A 70 -2.22 -14.52 23.61
N ILE A 71 -1.42 -15.43 24.18
CA ILE A 71 0.00 -15.58 23.85
C ILE A 71 0.26 -17.01 23.37
N VAL A 72 0.68 -17.14 22.12
CA VAL A 72 1.08 -18.42 21.52
C VAL A 72 2.57 -18.61 21.74
N VAL A 73 2.98 -19.79 22.20
CA VAL A 73 4.39 -20.16 22.36
C VAL A 73 4.64 -21.40 21.52
N GLU A 74 5.51 -21.25 20.53
CA GLU A 74 6.03 -22.32 19.67
C GLU A 74 7.43 -22.69 20.17
N LEU A 75 7.69 -24.00 20.33
CA LEU A 75 8.96 -24.50 20.81
C LEU A 75 9.74 -25.14 19.67
N LYS A 76 11.06 -24.94 19.68
CA LYS A 76 11.99 -25.70 18.85
C LYS A 76 13.19 -26.16 19.68
N ASN A 77 13.69 -27.34 19.36
CA ASN A 77 15.04 -27.75 19.75
C ASN A 77 15.77 -28.33 18.54
N ASN A 78 15.92 -27.52 17.48
CA ASN A 78 16.64 -27.89 16.27
C ASN A 78 17.46 -26.70 15.75
N SER A 79 18.69 -26.96 15.28
CA SER A 79 19.57 -25.97 14.65
C SER A 79 19.40 -25.88 13.13
N ASN A 80 18.58 -26.75 12.52
CA ASN A 80 18.28 -26.73 11.10
C ASN A 80 17.45 -25.50 10.72
N GLU A 81 17.98 -24.68 9.81
CA GLU A 81 17.38 -23.41 9.39
C GLU A 81 15.98 -23.56 8.78
N ASN A 82 15.73 -24.63 8.02
CA ASN A 82 14.43 -24.87 7.40
C ASN A 82 13.36 -25.22 8.44
N GLU A 83 13.72 -25.97 9.48
CA GLU A 83 12.79 -26.29 10.58
C GLU A 83 12.49 -25.05 11.44
N ILE A 84 13.48 -24.17 11.62
CA ILE A 84 13.27 -22.89 12.29
C ILE A 84 12.35 -21.98 11.47
N LYS A 85 12.54 -21.90 10.14
CA LYS A 85 11.66 -21.19 9.20
C LYS A 85 10.23 -21.72 9.23
N LYS A 86 10.04 -23.05 9.34
CA LYS A 86 8.71 -23.65 9.53
C LYS A 86 8.06 -23.19 10.85
N GLY A 87 8.81 -23.16 11.95
CA GLY A 87 8.34 -22.63 13.23
C GLY A 87 7.89 -21.16 13.14
N PHE A 88 8.64 -20.32 12.43
CA PHE A 88 8.25 -18.94 12.15
C PHE A 88 6.93 -18.84 11.38
N LEU A 89 6.77 -19.63 10.32
CA LEU A 89 5.55 -19.67 9.52
C LEU A 89 4.36 -20.22 10.31
N GLN A 90 4.57 -21.22 11.15
CA GLN A 90 3.54 -21.78 12.02
C GLN A 90 3.04 -20.72 13.01
N LEU A 91 3.95 -20.08 13.73
CA LEU A 91 3.62 -19.04 14.70
C LEU A 91 2.90 -17.85 14.07
N ARG A 92 3.34 -17.40 12.89
CA ARG A 92 2.67 -16.32 12.14
C ARG A 92 1.26 -16.73 11.72
N ASN A 93 1.08 -17.92 11.15
CA ASN A 93 -0.24 -18.41 10.79
C ASN A 93 -1.19 -18.51 12.00
N TYR A 94 -0.67 -18.84 13.20
CA TYR A 94 -1.48 -18.86 14.41
C TYR A 94 -1.93 -17.49 14.87
N LEU A 95 -1.07 -16.48 14.72
CA LEU A 95 -1.44 -15.10 14.98
C LEU A 95 -2.48 -14.60 13.96
N ASP A 96 -2.33 -14.97 12.69
CA ASP A 96 -3.25 -14.55 11.63
C ASP A 96 -4.63 -15.24 11.70
N LEU A 97 -4.69 -16.49 12.20
CA LEU A 97 -5.91 -17.30 12.28
C LEU A 97 -6.62 -17.26 13.65
N GLY A 98 -5.96 -16.77 14.70
CA GLY A 98 -6.44 -16.81 16.09
C GLY A 98 -6.56 -15.43 16.74
N ASP A 99 -7.18 -15.38 17.91
CA ASP A 99 -7.34 -14.13 18.69
C ASP A 99 -6.07 -13.70 19.46
N ALA A 100 -4.95 -14.40 19.27
CA ALA A 100 -3.72 -14.13 19.99
C ALA A 100 -3.05 -12.81 19.57
N VAL A 101 -2.55 -12.08 20.57
CA VAL A 101 -1.96 -10.73 20.40
C VAL A 101 -0.43 -10.80 20.27
N CYS A 102 0.17 -11.92 20.69
CA CYS A 102 1.61 -12.12 20.66
C CYS A 102 1.98 -13.59 20.48
N GLY A 103 3.03 -13.84 19.70
CA GLY A 103 3.65 -15.14 19.49
C GLY A 103 5.11 -15.13 19.96
N LEU A 104 5.54 -16.19 20.62
CA LEU A 104 6.93 -16.44 20.99
C LEU A 104 7.43 -17.73 20.33
N LEU A 105 8.52 -17.65 19.58
CA LEU A 105 9.27 -18.82 19.11
C LEU A 105 10.52 -18.96 19.99
N LEU A 106 10.58 -20.03 20.77
CA LEU A 106 11.70 -20.30 21.69
C LEU A 106 12.49 -21.51 21.19
N ASN A 107 13.75 -21.29 20.83
CA ASN A 107 14.63 -22.34 20.32
C ASN A 107 15.77 -22.67 21.30
N PHE A 108 15.76 -23.89 21.80
CA PHE A 108 16.68 -24.39 22.83
C PHE A 108 17.96 -25.04 22.25
N ALA A 109 18.09 -25.13 20.92
CA ALA A 109 19.19 -25.88 20.27
C ALA A 109 20.56 -25.21 20.35
N PHE A 110 20.58 -23.90 20.64
CA PHE A 110 21.78 -23.08 20.58
C PHE A 110 22.43 -22.89 21.97
N PRO A 111 23.71 -22.46 22.03
CA PRO A 111 24.38 -22.13 23.29
C PRO A 111 23.68 -21.06 24.13
N THR A 112 22.89 -20.21 23.47
CA THR A 112 21.97 -19.23 24.07
C THR A 112 20.56 -19.53 23.61
N LEU A 113 19.55 -19.34 24.47
CA LEU A 113 18.16 -19.50 24.08
C LEU A 113 17.82 -18.54 22.93
N GLY A 114 17.40 -19.09 21.79
CA GLY A 114 16.90 -18.29 20.68
C GLY A 114 15.49 -17.82 21.00
N ILE A 115 15.28 -16.50 21.07
CA ILE A 115 13.98 -15.90 21.39
C ILE A 115 13.58 -15.04 20.22
N ASN A 116 12.46 -15.36 19.59
CA ASN A 116 11.84 -14.50 18.59
C ASN A 116 10.42 -14.17 19.01
N ARG A 117 10.07 -12.89 18.90
CA ARG A 117 8.77 -12.37 19.32
C ARG A 117 8.06 -11.75 18.13
N PHE A 118 6.79 -12.11 17.98
CA PHE A 118 5.89 -11.61 16.94
C PHE A 118 4.69 -10.97 17.62
N ASN A 119 4.40 -9.72 17.28
CA ASN A 119 3.22 -9.03 17.80
C ASN A 119 2.18 -8.93 16.68
N ASN A 120 0.92 -9.23 17.00
CA ASN A 120 -0.20 -9.06 16.09
C ASN A 120 -0.98 -7.81 16.48
N TYR A 121 -0.88 -6.75 15.66
CA TYR A 121 -1.45 -5.43 15.96
C TYR A 121 -2.80 -5.16 15.26
N ASP A 122 -3.32 -6.12 14.51
CA ASP A 122 -4.56 -5.96 13.74
C ASP A 122 -5.81 -6.34 14.57
N GLY A 123 -6.94 -5.67 14.29
CA GLY A 123 -8.28 -6.15 14.64
C GLY A 123 -8.60 -6.36 16.14
N THR A 124 -9.66 -7.13 16.39
CA THR A 124 -10.36 -7.36 17.68
C THR A 124 -9.44 -7.67 18.87
N SER A 125 -8.32 -8.34 18.63
CA SER A 125 -7.34 -8.76 19.65
C SER A 125 -6.57 -7.58 20.26
N PHE A 126 -6.14 -6.61 19.44
CA PHE A 126 -5.50 -5.39 19.93
C PHE A 126 -6.49 -4.52 20.74
N LYS A 127 -7.76 -4.44 20.30
CA LYS A 127 -8.82 -3.75 21.05
C LYS A 127 -9.10 -4.42 22.41
N LYS A 128 -9.13 -5.76 22.45
CA LYS A 128 -9.31 -6.56 23.68
C LYS A 128 -8.11 -6.42 24.62
N LEU A 129 -6.90 -6.28 24.08
CA LEU A 129 -5.71 -5.97 24.85
C LEU A 129 -5.76 -4.55 25.44
N LEU A 130 -6.10 -3.53 24.67
CA LEU A 130 -6.25 -2.15 25.17
C LEU A 130 -7.30 -2.06 26.30
N GLN A 131 -8.34 -2.89 26.24
CA GLN A 131 -9.36 -3.01 27.29
C GLN A 131 -8.87 -3.73 28.55
N THR A 132 -7.79 -4.53 28.47
CA THR A 132 -7.28 -5.37 29.57
C THR A 132 -5.89 -4.98 30.07
N SER A 133 -5.20 -4.06 29.38
CA SER A 133 -3.87 -3.61 29.77
C SER A 133 -3.93 -2.59 30.91
N THR A 134 -3.66 -3.05 32.13
CA THR A 134 -3.22 -2.18 33.22
C THR A 134 -1.80 -1.72 32.95
N ILE A 135 -1.57 -0.40 33.02
CA ILE A 135 -0.23 0.19 32.91
C ILE A 135 0.58 -0.27 34.14
N SER A 136 1.61 -1.08 33.93
CA SER A 136 2.53 -1.52 34.98
C SER A 136 3.76 -0.62 35.04
N GLN A 137 4.33 -0.49 36.23
CA GLN A 137 5.52 0.34 36.43
C GLN A 137 6.75 -0.33 35.80
N LEU A 138 7.44 0.38 34.91
CA LEU A 138 8.68 -0.10 34.32
C LEU A 138 9.81 -0.15 35.37
N PRO A 139 10.66 -1.20 35.38
CA PRO A 139 11.82 -1.29 36.28
C PRO A 139 12.80 -0.13 36.12
N GLN A 140 12.96 0.37 34.90
CA GLN A 140 13.73 1.55 34.57
C GLN A 140 12.78 2.71 34.27
N LYS A 141 12.87 3.76 35.09
CA LYS A 141 12.13 5.01 34.88
C LYS A 141 12.99 5.93 34.03
N ASN A 142 12.41 6.44 32.94
CA ASN A 142 13.05 7.43 32.09
C ASN A 142 12.38 8.79 32.30
N VAL A 143 13.14 9.87 32.08
CA VAL A 143 12.61 11.23 32.00
C VAL A 143 12.40 11.54 30.52
N ASP A 144 11.14 11.70 30.13
CA ASP A 144 10.75 12.14 28.78
C ASP A 144 10.39 13.63 28.85
N THR A 145 11.30 14.49 28.38
CA THR A 145 11.08 15.93 28.35
C THR A 145 10.81 16.41 26.92
N GLY A 146 9.80 17.24 26.75
CA GLY A 146 9.55 17.98 25.51
C GLY A 146 9.33 19.46 25.82
N MET A 147 10.04 20.34 25.12
CA MET A 147 9.83 21.78 25.19
C MET A 147 9.66 22.31 23.77
N GLY A 148 8.46 22.77 23.42
CA GLY A 148 8.14 23.18 22.06
C GLY A 148 8.83 24.49 21.69
N LEU A 149 9.89 24.41 20.88
CA LEU A 149 10.73 25.55 20.47
C LEU A 149 9.89 26.72 19.97
N GLU A 150 8.94 26.48 19.07
CA GLU A 150 8.08 27.51 18.49
C GLU A 150 7.28 28.27 19.57
N ARG A 151 6.84 27.58 20.63
CA ARG A 151 6.09 28.19 21.74
C ARG A 151 7.00 28.98 22.68
N ILE A 152 8.22 28.50 22.93
CA ILE A 152 9.22 29.26 23.69
C ILE A 152 9.55 30.55 22.93
N THR A 153 9.83 30.46 21.63
CA THR A 153 10.15 31.60 20.78
C THR A 153 9.00 32.62 20.78
N ALA A 154 7.75 32.18 20.66
CA ALA A 154 6.60 33.06 20.76
C ALA A 154 6.53 33.80 22.11
N THR A 155 6.84 33.09 23.20
CA THR A 155 6.86 33.65 24.57
C THR A 155 7.99 34.67 24.74
N LEU A 156 9.20 34.36 24.29
CA LEU A 156 10.37 35.25 24.35
C LEU A 156 10.17 36.52 23.50
N ASN A 157 9.54 36.39 22.33
CA ASN A 157 9.20 37.50 21.46
C ASN A 157 7.96 38.28 21.91
N SER A 158 7.32 37.88 23.02
CA SER A 158 6.09 38.51 23.54
C SER A 158 4.93 38.56 22.52
N VAL A 159 4.85 37.56 21.64
CA VAL A 159 3.77 37.43 20.64
C VAL A 159 2.73 36.40 21.06
N LYS A 160 1.50 36.56 20.59
CA LYS A 160 0.36 35.71 21.03
C LYS A 160 0.27 34.40 20.25
N SER A 161 1.05 34.23 19.21
CA SER A 161 0.96 33.10 18.30
C SER A 161 2.31 32.73 17.72
N VAL A 162 2.57 31.43 17.56
CA VAL A 162 3.78 30.92 16.88
C VAL A 162 3.88 31.41 15.42
N TYR A 163 2.75 31.76 14.81
CA TYR A 163 2.70 32.28 13.44
C TYR A 163 3.12 33.75 13.32
N GLU A 164 3.38 34.42 14.44
CA GLU A 164 3.86 35.82 14.49
C GLU A 164 5.38 35.88 14.72
N THR A 165 6.05 34.74 14.91
CA THR A 165 7.51 34.69 15.01
C THR A 165 8.14 34.62 13.62
N ASP A 166 9.43 34.95 13.56
CA ASP A 166 10.30 34.84 12.38
C ASP A 166 10.36 33.43 11.77
N ILE A 167 10.03 32.40 12.55
CA ILE A 167 9.88 31.01 12.08
C ILE A 167 8.79 30.91 10.99
N PHE A 168 7.71 31.69 11.10
CA PHE A 168 6.54 31.59 10.22
C PHE A 168 6.19 32.88 9.49
N SER A 169 6.49 34.07 10.05
CA SER A 169 6.03 35.36 9.51
C SER A 169 6.46 35.55 8.06
N GLU A 170 7.71 35.24 7.72
CA GLU A 170 8.20 35.40 6.35
C GLU A 170 7.67 34.34 5.37
N ILE A 171 7.31 33.15 5.86
CA ILE A 171 6.60 32.15 5.04
C ILE A 171 5.18 32.65 4.76
N ILE A 172 4.52 33.20 5.77
CA ILE A 172 3.18 33.81 5.65
C ILE A 172 3.19 34.99 4.69
N GLU A 173 4.19 35.88 4.77
CA GLU A 173 4.38 36.99 3.84
C GLU A 173 4.50 36.48 2.40
N LYS A 174 5.34 35.46 2.16
CA LYS A 174 5.48 34.86 0.82
C LYS A 174 4.17 34.22 0.33
N ILE A 175 3.39 33.58 1.21
CA ILE A 175 2.07 33.05 0.85
C ILE A 175 1.12 34.18 0.43
N CYS A 176 1.06 35.27 1.21
CA CYS A 176 0.24 36.44 0.89
C CYS A 176 0.62 37.07 -0.45
N GLU A 177 1.93 37.17 -0.73
CA GLU A 177 2.48 37.66 -2.00
C GLU A 177 2.05 36.79 -3.19
N VAL A 178 2.32 35.48 -3.12
CA VAL A 178 2.06 34.54 -4.24
C VAL A 178 0.58 34.40 -4.50
N LEU A 179 -0.23 34.25 -3.45
CA LEU A 179 -1.67 34.08 -3.58
C LEU A 179 -2.41 35.40 -3.80
N LYS A 180 -1.73 36.55 -3.64
CA LYS A 180 -2.30 37.91 -3.72
C LYS A 180 -3.47 38.11 -2.74
N VAL A 181 -3.27 37.68 -1.50
CA VAL A 181 -4.25 37.79 -0.42
C VAL A 181 -3.67 38.48 0.80
N GLU A 182 -4.52 39.11 1.60
CA GLU A 182 -4.10 39.75 2.84
C GLU A 182 -4.19 38.80 4.04
N TYR A 183 -3.25 38.94 4.98
CA TYR A 183 -3.29 38.25 6.26
C TYR A 183 -4.21 38.97 7.26
N ASN A 184 -5.52 38.75 7.12
CA ASN A 184 -6.56 39.35 7.95
C ASN A 184 -7.41 38.30 8.68
N ALA A 185 -8.37 38.72 9.51
CA ALA A 185 -9.16 37.80 10.34
C ALA A 185 -9.91 36.70 9.55
N GLU A 186 -10.31 36.99 8.31
CA GLU A 186 -11.02 36.07 7.42
C GLU A 186 -10.08 35.00 6.86
N ASN A 187 -8.94 35.42 6.29
CA ASN A 187 -8.01 34.54 5.59
C ASN A 187 -6.99 33.86 6.51
N LYS A 188 -6.80 34.39 7.72
CA LYS A 188 -5.77 33.99 8.71
C LYS A 188 -5.74 32.48 8.95
N LYS A 189 -6.90 31.82 9.05
CA LYS A 189 -6.94 30.37 9.30
C LYS A 189 -6.34 29.59 8.11
N SER A 190 -6.75 29.91 6.90
CA SER A 190 -6.29 29.23 5.68
C SER A 190 -4.80 29.48 5.44
N ILE A 191 -4.34 30.73 5.59
CA ILE A 191 -2.93 31.08 5.42
C ILE A 191 -2.04 30.34 6.43
N ARG A 192 -2.46 30.24 7.71
CA ARG A 192 -1.73 29.48 8.73
C ARG A 192 -1.63 27.98 8.40
N ILE A 193 -2.71 27.39 7.90
CA ILE A 193 -2.72 25.99 7.47
C ILE A 193 -1.76 25.79 6.30
N ILE A 194 -1.76 26.69 5.31
CA ILE A 194 -0.83 26.61 4.18
C ILE A 194 0.61 26.72 4.67
N ALA A 195 0.92 27.66 5.56
CA ALA A 195 2.28 27.85 6.10
C ALA A 195 2.77 26.62 6.86
N ASP A 196 1.96 26.08 7.76
CA ASP A 196 2.30 24.89 8.54
C ASP A 196 2.50 23.64 7.68
N HIS A 197 1.57 23.40 6.74
CA HIS A 197 1.59 22.20 5.93
C HIS A 197 2.64 22.24 4.82
N SER A 198 2.90 23.40 4.20
CA SER A 198 3.99 23.56 3.24
C SER A 198 5.36 23.43 3.91
N ARG A 199 5.54 24.00 5.11
CA ARG A 199 6.75 23.81 5.92
C ARG A 199 6.97 22.33 6.22
N THR A 200 5.95 21.66 6.77
CA THR A 200 6.03 20.24 7.14
C THR A 200 6.29 19.36 5.93
N ALA A 201 5.58 19.58 4.82
CA ALA A 201 5.78 18.82 3.58
C ALA A 201 7.21 18.98 3.05
N SER A 202 7.77 20.19 3.08
CA SER A 202 9.13 20.46 2.61
C SER A 202 10.18 19.71 3.44
N VAL A 203 10.02 19.67 4.77
CA VAL A 203 10.90 18.91 5.68
C VAL A 203 10.75 17.41 5.48
N MET A 204 9.52 16.90 5.31
CA MET A 204 9.31 15.48 5.05
C MET A 204 9.98 15.03 3.74
N ILE A 205 9.91 15.85 2.69
CA ILE A 205 10.57 15.54 1.41
C ILE A 205 12.10 15.61 1.56
N SER A 206 12.64 16.58 2.32
CA SER A 206 14.08 16.64 2.58
C SER A 206 14.59 15.40 3.33
N ASP A 207 13.76 14.78 4.17
CA ASP A 207 14.07 13.52 4.86
C ASP A 207 13.87 12.28 3.97
N GLY A 208 13.48 12.44 2.69
CA GLY A 208 13.34 11.37 1.71
C GLY A 208 11.94 10.75 1.63
N VAL A 209 10.93 11.37 2.23
CA VAL A 209 9.54 10.91 2.08
C VAL A 209 8.98 11.43 0.75
N VAL A 210 8.41 10.52 -0.05
CA VAL A 210 7.74 10.86 -1.31
C VAL A 210 6.22 10.67 -1.21
N PRO A 211 5.39 11.52 -1.87
CA PRO A 211 3.94 11.37 -1.83
C PRO A 211 3.46 10.00 -2.32
N SER A 212 2.67 9.29 -1.52
CA SER A 212 2.22 7.92 -1.81
C SER A 212 0.80 7.63 -1.28
N ASN A 213 0.28 6.43 -1.53
CA ASN A 213 -1.03 5.99 -1.01
C ASN A 213 -0.94 5.32 0.38
N VAL A 214 0.25 5.13 0.94
CA VAL A 214 0.47 4.35 2.17
C VAL A 214 1.47 5.04 3.10
N ASP A 215 1.39 4.71 4.39
CA ASP A 215 2.35 5.10 5.43
C ASP A 215 2.66 6.62 5.45
N GLN A 216 3.93 6.98 5.56
CA GLN A 216 4.40 8.37 5.64
C GLN A 216 4.12 9.13 4.34
N GLY A 217 4.19 8.46 3.19
CA GLY A 217 3.89 9.06 1.89
C GLY A 217 2.42 9.48 1.75
N TYR A 218 1.50 8.74 2.38
CA TYR A 218 0.10 9.14 2.49
C TYR A 218 -0.07 10.43 3.32
N VAL A 219 0.65 10.54 4.45
CA VAL A 219 0.60 11.74 5.29
C VAL A 219 1.13 12.96 4.54
N LEU A 220 2.28 12.84 3.86
CA LEU A 220 2.85 13.90 3.04
C LEU A 220 1.87 14.35 1.96
N ARG A 221 1.33 13.40 1.19
CA ARG A 221 0.33 13.66 0.17
C ARG A 221 -0.87 14.41 0.75
N ARG A 222 -1.38 13.99 1.90
CA ARG A 222 -2.52 14.63 2.57
C ARG A 222 -2.22 16.09 2.94
N LEU A 223 -1.05 16.38 3.50
CA LEU A 223 -0.65 17.74 3.86
C LEU A 223 -0.61 18.68 2.65
N ILE A 224 0.00 18.22 1.55
CA ILE A 224 0.07 18.95 0.29
C ILE A 224 -1.35 19.27 -0.22
N ARG A 225 -2.23 18.27 -0.26
CA ARG A 225 -3.62 18.43 -0.75
C ARG A 225 -4.45 19.38 0.10
N ILE A 226 -4.29 19.35 1.43
CA ILE A 226 -4.94 20.31 2.32
C ILE A 226 -4.46 21.74 1.99
N ALA A 227 -3.14 21.95 1.81
CA ALA A 227 -2.60 23.27 1.48
C ALA A 227 -3.16 23.79 0.14
N VAL A 228 -3.16 22.97 -0.91
CA VAL A 228 -3.73 23.32 -2.23
C VAL A 228 -5.20 23.70 -2.11
N ARG A 229 -5.98 22.93 -1.35
CA ARG A 229 -7.39 23.26 -1.10
C ARG A 229 -7.56 24.60 -0.39
N GLN A 230 -6.75 24.89 0.62
CA GLN A 230 -6.85 26.17 1.33
C GLN A 230 -6.56 27.35 0.40
N ALA A 231 -5.61 27.21 -0.53
CA ALA A 231 -5.37 28.22 -1.57
C ALA A 231 -6.59 28.38 -2.50
N HIS A 232 -7.21 27.27 -2.92
CA HIS A 232 -8.45 27.32 -3.71
C HIS A 232 -9.61 27.99 -2.95
N LYS A 233 -9.71 27.78 -1.63
CA LYS A 233 -10.70 28.45 -0.78
C LYS A 233 -10.47 29.96 -0.72
N LEU A 234 -9.22 30.40 -0.81
CA LEU A 234 -8.82 31.80 -0.90
C LEU A 234 -8.96 32.38 -2.31
N GLY A 235 -9.47 31.61 -3.28
CA GLY A 235 -9.71 32.05 -4.66
C GLY A 235 -8.51 31.89 -5.61
N PHE A 236 -7.47 31.15 -5.21
CA PHE A 236 -6.29 30.91 -6.04
C PHE A 236 -6.29 29.50 -6.65
N SER A 237 -6.09 29.41 -7.97
CA SER A 237 -6.14 28.14 -8.73
C SER A 237 -4.87 27.84 -9.54
N GLY A 238 -3.73 28.41 -9.15
CA GLY A 238 -2.42 28.16 -9.78
C GLY A 238 -1.53 27.21 -8.97
N GLU A 239 -0.32 27.00 -9.48
CA GLU A 239 0.78 26.39 -8.71
C GLU A 239 1.43 27.45 -7.83
N PHE A 240 1.68 27.13 -6.56
CA PHE A 240 2.31 28.04 -5.62
C PHE A 240 3.28 27.34 -4.65
N LEU A 241 3.11 26.04 -4.43
CA LEU A 241 3.83 25.34 -3.36
C LEU A 241 5.34 25.29 -3.58
N SER A 242 5.82 25.31 -4.82
CA SER A 242 7.26 25.35 -5.10
C SER A 242 7.91 26.65 -4.64
N GLU A 243 7.24 27.80 -4.81
CA GLU A 243 7.73 29.09 -4.33
C GLU A 243 7.72 29.18 -2.80
N ILE A 244 6.68 28.61 -2.17
CA ILE A 244 6.61 28.56 -0.70
C ILE A 244 7.68 27.62 -0.14
N ALA A 245 7.87 26.46 -0.76
CA ALA A 245 8.91 25.50 -0.39
C ALA A 245 10.32 26.12 -0.51
N ASP A 246 10.57 26.92 -1.55
CA ASP A 246 11.83 27.65 -1.72
C ASP A 246 12.10 28.57 -0.52
N LYS A 247 11.09 29.33 -0.08
CA LYS A 247 11.17 30.18 1.11
C LYS A 247 11.35 29.39 2.40
N VAL A 248 10.72 28.22 2.52
CA VAL A 248 10.93 27.30 3.65
C VAL A 248 12.39 26.83 3.69
N VAL A 249 12.96 26.44 2.55
CA VAL A 249 14.37 26.03 2.45
C VAL A 249 15.30 27.18 2.80
N ASP A 250 15.03 28.41 2.35
CA ASP A 250 15.81 29.59 2.76
C ASP A 250 15.82 29.78 4.28
N LYS A 251 14.69 29.51 4.94
CA LYS A 251 14.54 29.69 6.39
C LYS A 251 15.14 28.56 7.22
N LEU A 252 14.83 27.33 6.87
CA LEU A 252 15.25 26.17 7.65
C LEU A 252 16.64 25.68 7.24
N GLY A 253 17.10 25.96 6.01
CA GLY A 253 18.38 25.50 5.48
C GLY A 253 19.60 25.92 6.29
N VAL A 254 19.51 27.03 7.04
CA VAL A 254 20.59 27.46 7.95
C VAL A 254 20.81 26.44 9.08
N ALA A 255 19.74 25.92 9.67
CA ALA A 255 19.80 24.90 10.72
C ALA A 255 19.86 23.47 10.14
N TYR A 256 19.34 23.28 8.93
CA TYR A 256 19.20 21.99 8.26
C TYR A 256 19.83 22.06 6.84
N PRO A 257 21.16 22.02 6.70
CA PRO A 257 21.84 22.19 5.41
C PRO A 257 21.40 21.21 4.32
N HIS A 258 21.01 19.98 4.69
CA HIS A 258 20.50 18.97 3.77
C HIS A 258 19.24 19.43 3.00
N MET A 259 18.45 20.38 3.56
CA MET A 259 17.32 20.96 2.84
C MET A 259 17.76 21.82 1.66
N ILE A 260 18.93 22.48 1.77
CA ILE A 260 19.51 23.26 0.68
C ILE A 260 19.97 22.32 -0.43
N GLU A 261 20.66 21.23 -0.07
CA GLU A 261 21.13 20.21 -1.01
C GLU A 261 19.97 19.58 -1.79
N LYS A 262 18.84 19.35 -1.13
CA LYS A 262 17.64 18.75 -1.72
C LYS A 262 16.61 19.76 -2.25
N ARG A 263 16.95 21.04 -2.38
CA ARG A 263 16.02 22.09 -2.80
C ARG A 263 15.25 21.73 -4.07
N ASP A 264 15.95 21.23 -5.08
CA ASP A 264 15.34 20.87 -6.37
C ASP A 264 14.42 19.66 -6.26
N GLU A 265 14.80 18.65 -5.47
CA GLU A 265 13.96 17.47 -5.18
C GLU A 265 12.68 17.87 -4.44
N ILE A 266 12.80 18.70 -3.40
CA ILE A 266 11.66 19.23 -2.63
C ILE A 266 10.68 19.94 -3.55
N LYS A 267 11.18 20.83 -4.42
CA LYS A 267 10.35 21.59 -5.37
C LYS A 267 9.71 20.67 -6.42
N ALA A 268 10.45 19.69 -6.93
CA ALA A 268 9.96 18.77 -7.94
C ALA A 268 8.82 17.90 -7.39
N GLU A 269 9.01 17.26 -6.24
CA GLU A 269 8.01 16.36 -5.65
C GLU A 269 6.76 17.10 -5.18
N ILE A 270 6.91 18.27 -4.56
CA ILE A 270 5.75 19.05 -4.10
C ILE A 270 4.93 19.57 -5.28
N SER A 271 5.57 20.08 -6.34
CA SER A 271 4.88 20.52 -7.56
C SER A 271 4.23 19.38 -8.31
N LYS A 272 4.85 18.19 -8.33
CA LYS A 272 4.28 17.01 -8.96
C LYS A 272 2.93 16.63 -8.33
N GLU A 273 2.87 16.54 -7.01
CA GLU A 273 1.62 16.23 -6.30
C GLU A 273 0.60 17.39 -6.41
N GLU A 274 1.05 18.65 -6.33
CA GLU A 274 0.19 19.83 -6.54
C GLU A 274 -0.52 19.78 -7.88
N LYS A 275 0.22 19.59 -8.99
CA LYS A 275 -0.33 19.48 -10.34
C LYS A 275 -1.34 18.35 -10.47
N GLN A 276 -1.00 17.18 -9.93
CA GLN A 276 -1.89 16.01 -9.97
C GLN A 276 -3.19 16.26 -9.21
N PHE A 277 -3.09 16.90 -8.03
CA PHE A 277 -4.25 17.14 -7.20
C PHE A 277 -5.12 18.28 -7.71
N SER A 278 -4.58 19.38 -8.22
CA SER A 278 -5.38 20.52 -8.72
C SER A 278 -6.40 20.09 -9.77
N GLN A 279 -6.03 19.20 -10.69
CA GLN A 279 -6.95 18.63 -11.69
C GLN A 279 -8.07 17.77 -11.07
N THR A 280 -7.76 17.09 -9.97
CA THR A 280 -8.68 16.22 -9.23
C THR A 280 -9.62 17.04 -8.35
N LEU A 281 -9.10 18.10 -7.73
CA LEU A 281 -9.82 19.00 -6.83
C LEU A 281 -10.98 19.69 -7.54
N GLU A 282 -10.77 20.26 -8.73
CA GLU A 282 -11.86 20.92 -9.46
C GLU A 282 -13.03 19.98 -9.78
N LYS A 283 -12.72 18.75 -10.20
CA LYS A 283 -13.74 17.72 -10.48
C LYS A 283 -14.44 17.29 -9.21
N GLY A 284 -13.69 17.06 -8.14
CA GLY A 284 -14.22 16.67 -6.83
C GLY A 284 -15.14 17.73 -6.24
N LEU A 285 -14.77 19.01 -6.31
CA LEU A 285 -15.59 20.13 -5.84
C LEU A 285 -16.92 20.21 -6.61
N LYS A 286 -16.88 20.11 -7.93
CA LYS A 286 -18.11 20.10 -8.77
C LYS A 286 -19.06 18.96 -8.38
N GLU A 287 -18.53 17.77 -8.13
CA GLU A 287 -19.36 16.62 -7.74
C GLU A 287 -19.85 16.71 -6.30
N PHE A 288 -19.04 17.27 -5.40
CA PHE A 288 -19.46 17.56 -4.03
C PHE A 288 -20.61 18.59 -4.00
N ASP A 289 -20.52 19.66 -4.78
CA ASP A 289 -21.58 20.67 -4.88
C ASP A 289 -22.89 20.08 -5.46
N LYS A 290 -22.79 19.17 -6.45
CA LYS A 290 -23.97 18.43 -6.94
C LYS A 290 -24.60 17.57 -5.85
N LEU A 291 -23.79 16.92 -5.03
CA LEU A 291 -24.25 16.11 -3.90
C LEU A 291 -24.98 16.99 -2.88
N LEU A 292 -24.47 18.17 -2.55
CA LEU A 292 -25.14 19.14 -1.66
C LEU A 292 -26.48 19.61 -2.22
N LYS A 293 -26.52 20.01 -3.50
CA LYS A 293 -27.78 20.39 -4.17
C LYS A 293 -28.81 19.27 -4.12
N GLY A 294 -28.37 18.02 -4.25
CA GLY A 294 -29.25 16.86 -4.08
C GLY A 294 -29.84 16.76 -2.67
N PHE A 295 -29.10 17.14 -1.62
CA PHE A 295 -29.61 17.18 -0.26
C PHE A 295 -30.59 18.33 -0.03
N GLU A 296 -30.35 19.49 -0.62
CA GLU A 296 -31.28 20.63 -0.57
C GLU A 296 -32.62 20.26 -1.20
N ILE A 297 -32.62 19.67 -2.40
CA ILE A 297 -33.83 19.18 -3.07
C ILE A 297 -34.54 18.10 -2.24
N ALA A 298 -33.79 17.18 -1.62
CA ALA A 298 -34.37 16.16 -0.76
C ALA A 298 -35.02 16.77 0.50
N PHE A 299 -34.42 17.81 1.07
CA PHE A 299 -34.97 18.56 2.19
C PHE A 299 -36.27 19.27 1.81
N GLU A 300 -36.30 19.96 0.66
CA GLU A 300 -37.51 20.62 0.14
C GLU A 300 -38.68 19.64 -0.05
N ARG A 301 -38.40 18.40 -0.47
CA ARG A 301 -39.42 17.37 -0.72
C ARG A 301 -39.88 16.61 0.51
N THR A 302 -39.01 16.43 1.51
CA THR A 302 -39.27 15.52 2.64
C THR A 302 -39.30 16.20 4.00
N GLY A 303 -38.84 17.45 4.09
CA GLY A 303 -38.63 18.19 5.34
C GLY A 303 -37.50 17.62 6.22
N LYS A 304 -36.80 16.56 5.79
CA LYS A 304 -35.74 15.91 6.57
C LYS A 304 -34.37 16.43 6.13
N LYS A 305 -33.66 17.09 7.04
CA LYS A 305 -32.31 17.58 6.80
C LYS A 305 -31.34 16.41 6.79
N VAL A 306 -30.50 16.35 5.77
CA VAL A 306 -29.38 15.39 5.72
C VAL A 306 -28.25 15.96 6.56
N GLU A 307 -27.80 15.21 7.57
CA GLU A 307 -26.69 15.60 8.46
C GLU A 307 -25.43 14.76 8.23
N ILE A 308 -25.56 13.63 7.52
CA ILE A 308 -24.48 12.66 7.29
C ILE A 308 -24.42 12.32 5.81
N ILE A 309 -23.25 12.53 5.20
CA ILE A 309 -22.90 11.97 3.89
C ILE A 309 -22.64 10.48 4.09
N SER A 310 -23.46 9.65 3.45
CA SER A 310 -23.35 8.20 3.54
C SER A 310 -22.03 7.68 2.95
N GLY A 311 -21.54 6.57 3.49
CA GLY A 311 -20.26 5.99 3.11
C GLY A 311 -20.13 5.65 1.62
N ASP A 312 -21.22 5.21 0.98
CA ASP A 312 -21.28 4.92 -0.46
C ASP A 312 -21.07 6.18 -1.32
N LYS A 313 -21.62 7.33 -0.89
CA LYS A 313 -21.47 8.60 -1.60
C LYS A 313 -20.06 9.16 -1.44
N ALA A 314 -19.50 9.07 -0.23
CA ALA A 314 -18.10 9.42 0.03
C ALA A 314 -17.15 8.50 -0.74
N PHE A 315 -17.45 7.20 -0.81
CA PHE A 315 -16.68 6.23 -1.58
C PHE A 315 -16.76 6.51 -3.07
N LYS A 316 -17.92 6.92 -3.60
CA LYS A 316 -18.04 7.34 -5.00
C LYS A 316 -17.19 8.58 -5.33
N LEU A 317 -17.17 9.57 -4.43
CA LEU A 317 -16.27 10.74 -4.56
C LEU A 317 -14.81 10.32 -4.68
N TYR A 318 -14.40 9.37 -3.85
CA TYR A 318 -13.07 8.79 -3.87
C TYR A 318 -12.78 7.97 -5.13
N ASP A 319 -13.55 6.92 -5.38
CA ASP A 319 -13.24 5.88 -6.38
C ASP A 319 -13.45 6.39 -7.80
N THR A 320 -14.54 7.12 -8.05
CA THR A 320 -14.90 7.57 -9.39
C THR A 320 -14.20 8.87 -9.77
N TYR A 321 -14.05 9.80 -8.82
CA TYR A 321 -13.57 11.15 -9.10
C TYR A 321 -12.19 11.45 -8.51
N GLY A 322 -11.57 10.47 -7.82
CA GLY A 322 -10.27 10.62 -7.18
C GLY A 322 -10.29 11.55 -5.96
N PHE A 323 -11.48 11.96 -5.49
CA PHE A 323 -11.61 12.99 -4.48
C PHE A 323 -11.45 12.40 -3.07
N PRO A 324 -10.38 12.75 -2.34
CA PRO A 324 -10.01 12.00 -1.14
C PRO A 324 -11.05 12.11 -0.01
N LEU A 325 -11.12 11.08 0.83
CA LEU A 325 -12.07 11.03 1.95
C LEU A 325 -11.82 12.19 2.93
N GLU A 326 -10.56 12.51 3.21
CA GLU A 326 -10.16 13.61 4.08
C GLU A 326 -10.67 14.97 3.56
N MET A 327 -10.64 15.18 2.24
CA MET A 327 -11.17 16.40 1.63
C MET A 327 -12.69 16.44 1.73
N THR A 328 -13.35 15.30 1.53
CA THR A 328 -14.79 15.16 1.71
C THR A 328 -15.20 15.47 3.15
N LYS A 329 -14.47 14.96 4.16
CA LYS A 329 -14.68 15.24 5.58
C LYS A 329 -14.53 16.73 5.89
N ASP A 330 -13.46 17.33 5.39
CA ASP A 330 -13.18 18.75 5.61
C ASP A 330 -14.27 19.64 4.95
N LEU A 331 -14.78 19.29 3.76
CA LEU A 331 -15.87 20.04 3.11
C LEU A 331 -17.20 19.84 3.83
N ALA A 332 -17.48 18.61 4.25
CA ALA A 332 -18.68 18.27 5.01
C ALA A 332 -18.73 19.09 6.31
N ALA A 333 -17.63 19.16 7.05
CA ALA A 333 -17.54 19.91 8.30
C ALA A 333 -17.82 21.41 8.11
N GLU A 334 -17.34 22.02 7.02
CA GLU A 334 -17.62 23.43 6.67
C GLU A 334 -19.11 23.70 6.40
N LYS A 335 -19.86 22.67 5.97
CA LYS A 335 -21.31 22.73 5.75
C LYS A 335 -22.12 22.21 6.96
N GLY A 336 -21.47 21.88 8.07
CA GLY A 336 -22.12 21.30 9.24
C GLY A 336 -22.60 19.86 9.05
N LEU A 337 -22.01 19.13 8.09
CA LEU A 337 -22.29 17.73 7.79
C LEU A 337 -21.18 16.83 8.37
N LYS A 338 -21.53 15.58 8.66
CA LYS A 338 -20.58 14.50 8.97
C LYS A 338 -20.44 13.57 7.77
N VAL A 339 -19.41 12.74 7.78
CA VAL A 339 -19.22 11.65 6.80
C VAL A 339 -19.23 10.33 7.54
N ASP A 340 -19.96 9.36 7.00
CA ASP A 340 -19.97 7.98 7.51
C ASP A 340 -18.69 7.24 7.06
N GLU A 341 -17.68 7.27 7.93
CA GLU A 341 -16.38 6.65 7.68
C GLU A 341 -16.44 5.11 7.72
N GLU A 342 -17.28 4.55 8.59
CA GLU A 342 -17.47 3.09 8.67
C GLU A 342 -18.13 2.56 7.40
N GLY A 343 -19.17 3.25 6.90
CA GLY A 343 -19.78 2.92 5.62
C GLY A 343 -18.84 3.11 4.43
N PHE A 344 -17.94 4.10 4.47
CA PHE A 344 -16.90 4.27 3.45
C PHE A 344 -15.97 3.06 3.44
N GLN A 345 -15.49 2.65 4.62
CA GLN A 345 -14.58 1.52 4.77
C GLN A 345 -15.25 0.21 4.30
N LYS A 346 -16.53 0.02 4.63
CA LYS A 346 -17.30 -1.12 4.11
C LYS A 346 -17.40 -1.10 2.58
N SER A 347 -17.71 0.05 1.99
CA SER A 347 -17.80 0.20 0.53
C SER A 347 -16.45 -0.09 -0.15
N TRP A 348 -15.36 0.34 0.49
CA TRP A 348 -14.00 0.04 0.08
C TRP A 348 -13.68 -1.45 0.10
N GLU A 349 -14.00 -2.13 1.20
CA GLU A 349 -13.79 -3.57 1.37
C GLU A 349 -14.62 -4.38 0.37
N GLU A 350 -15.88 -4.01 0.13
CA GLU A 350 -16.71 -4.63 -0.90
C GLU A 350 -16.12 -4.44 -2.30
N HIS A 351 -15.59 -3.26 -2.61
CA HIS A 351 -14.92 -2.99 -3.88
C HIS A 351 -13.63 -3.81 -4.04
N GLN A 352 -12.83 -3.93 -2.97
CA GLN A 352 -11.65 -4.81 -2.95
C GLN A 352 -12.04 -6.28 -3.11
N ALA A 353 -13.07 -6.75 -2.41
CA ALA A 353 -13.55 -8.13 -2.48
C ALA A 353 -14.05 -8.47 -3.89
N LYS A 354 -14.82 -7.59 -4.54
CA LYS A 354 -15.22 -7.74 -5.96
C LYS A 354 -14.01 -7.81 -6.89
N SER A 355 -12.97 -7.00 -6.63
CA SER A 355 -11.72 -7.02 -7.39
C SER A 355 -10.91 -8.31 -7.16
N ARG A 356 -10.95 -8.89 -5.95
CA ARG A 356 -10.27 -10.14 -5.56
C ARG A 356 -11.01 -11.40 -6.01
N ALA A 357 -12.34 -11.43 -5.97
CA ALA A 357 -13.14 -12.56 -6.47
C ALA A 357 -12.95 -12.79 -7.98
N GLY A 358 -12.68 -11.72 -8.75
CA GLY A 358 -12.24 -11.83 -10.14
C GLY A 358 -10.77 -12.26 -10.31
N ALA A 359 -9.98 -12.27 -9.24
CA ALA A 359 -8.59 -12.71 -9.22
C ALA A 359 -8.41 -14.17 -8.77
N GLU A 360 -9.29 -14.72 -7.93
CA GLU A 360 -9.24 -16.12 -7.48
C GLU A 360 -9.56 -17.15 -8.58
N LYS A 361 -10.29 -16.75 -9.63
CA LYS A 361 -10.47 -17.58 -10.84
C LYS A 361 -9.27 -17.54 -11.80
N LYS A 362 -8.16 -16.88 -11.45
CA LYS A 362 -7.02 -16.72 -12.35
C LYS A 362 -6.01 -17.86 -12.21
N PHE A 363 -5.87 -18.67 -13.25
CA PHE A 363 -4.76 -19.60 -13.45
C PHE A 363 -3.44 -18.85 -13.70
N LYS A 364 -2.31 -19.57 -13.63
CA LYS A 364 -0.94 -19.05 -13.88
C LYS A 364 -0.91 -18.15 -15.13
N GLY A 365 -0.43 -16.91 -15.00
CA GLY A 365 -0.40 -15.93 -16.09
C GLY A 365 -1.60 -14.97 -16.16
N GLY A 366 -2.59 -15.08 -15.27
CA GLY A 366 -3.74 -14.17 -15.23
C GLY A 366 -4.95 -14.63 -16.05
N LEU A 367 -4.97 -15.90 -16.43
CA LEU A 367 -5.97 -16.55 -17.28
C LEU A 367 -7.21 -16.96 -16.50
N ALA A 368 -8.42 -16.68 -16.98
CA ALA A 368 -9.66 -17.11 -16.34
C ALA A 368 -9.96 -18.61 -16.53
N ASP A 369 -9.42 -19.22 -17.59
CA ASP A 369 -9.53 -20.65 -17.92
C ASP A 369 -8.36 -21.08 -18.83
N THR A 370 -8.40 -22.30 -19.36
CA THR A 370 -7.42 -22.85 -20.31
C THR A 370 -8.02 -23.14 -21.68
N GLY A 371 -9.06 -22.41 -22.09
CA GLY A 371 -9.65 -22.52 -23.43
C GLY A 371 -8.72 -21.99 -24.53
N GLU A 372 -8.91 -22.42 -25.77
CA GLU A 372 -8.08 -22.00 -26.91
C GLU A 372 -8.08 -20.47 -27.08
N GLU A 373 -9.23 -19.81 -26.94
CA GLU A 373 -9.37 -18.35 -27.01
C GLU A 373 -8.55 -17.64 -25.93
N THR A 374 -8.63 -18.12 -24.69
CA THR A 374 -7.90 -17.56 -23.54
C THR A 374 -6.39 -17.72 -23.73
N ILE A 375 -5.94 -18.85 -24.27
CA ILE A 375 -4.52 -19.12 -24.59
C ILE A 375 -4.02 -18.21 -25.73
N ALA A 376 -4.85 -17.96 -26.75
CA ALA A 376 -4.54 -17.01 -27.82
C ALA A 376 -4.39 -15.59 -27.28
N LEU A 377 -5.34 -15.13 -26.45
CA LEU A 377 -5.28 -13.82 -25.80
C LEU A 377 -4.10 -13.70 -24.81
N HIS A 378 -3.69 -14.80 -24.18
CA HIS A 378 -2.46 -14.83 -23.39
C HIS A 378 -1.24 -14.55 -24.24
N SER A 379 -1.14 -15.21 -25.38
CA SER A 379 -0.01 -15.04 -26.29
C SER A 379 0.01 -13.62 -26.88
N ALA A 380 -1.17 -13.07 -27.20
CA ALA A 380 -1.32 -11.66 -27.58
C ALA A 380 -0.89 -10.69 -26.46
N THR A 381 -1.02 -11.06 -25.19
CA THR A 381 -0.60 -10.22 -24.04
C THR A 381 0.92 -10.05 -24.00
N HIS A 382 1.69 -11.09 -24.32
CA HIS A 382 3.15 -10.99 -24.42
C HIS A 382 3.58 -10.12 -25.59
N LEU A 383 2.98 -10.29 -26.77
CA LEU A 383 3.24 -9.42 -27.92
C LEU A 383 2.87 -7.96 -27.62
N LEU A 384 1.79 -7.74 -26.88
CA LEU A 384 1.37 -6.41 -26.44
C LEU A 384 2.41 -5.77 -25.51
N LEU A 385 2.94 -6.51 -24.52
CA LEU A 385 3.98 -6.00 -23.63
C LEU A 385 5.26 -5.66 -24.41
N ALA A 386 5.70 -6.54 -25.30
CA ALA A 386 6.87 -6.28 -26.16
C ALA A 386 6.67 -5.03 -27.04
N GLY A 387 5.48 -4.87 -27.64
CA GLY A 387 5.13 -3.68 -28.41
C GLY A 387 5.11 -2.41 -27.56
N LEU A 388 4.52 -2.46 -26.36
CA LEU A 388 4.52 -1.32 -25.43
C LEU A 388 5.95 -0.93 -25.06
N ARG A 389 6.82 -1.88 -24.73
CA ARG A 389 8.23 -1.57 -24.40
C ARG A 389 8.98 -0.94 -25.57
N LYS A 390 8.70 -1.39 -26.80
CA LYS A 390 9.33 -0.86 -28.01
C LYS A 390 8.92 0.59 -28.32
N TYR A 391 7.64 0.93 -28.21
CA TYR A 391 7.13 2.24 -28.65
C TYR A 391 6.83 3.23 -27.51
N VAL A 392 6.64 2.76 -26.29
CA VAL A 392 6.43 3.61 -25.10
C VAL A 392 7.72 3.77 -24.31
N GLY A 393 8.48 2.68 -24.13
CA GLY A 393 9.80 2.69 -23.48
C GLY A 393 10.07 1.46 -22.62
N GLU A 394 11.35 1.18 -22.39
CA GLU A 394 11.81 0.01 -21.64
C GLU A 394 11.40 0.02 -20.16
N HIS A 395 11.00 1.17 -19.61
CA HIS A 395 10.49 1.29 -18.24
C HIS A 395 9.13 0.61 -18.05
N VAL A 396 8.44 0.26 -19.14
CA VAL A 396 7.12 -0.38 -19.08
C VAL A 396 7.25 -1.84 -18.63
N HIS A 397 6.60 -2.13 -17.50
CA HIS A 397 6.48 -3.46 -16.92
C HIS A 397 5.03 -3.77 -16.54
N GLN A 398 4.71 -5.06 -16.49
CA GLN A 398 3.39 -5.51 -16.08
C GLN A 398 3.12 -5.21 -14.60
N LYS A 399 1.95 -4.62 -14.33
CA LYS A 399 1.40 -4.40 -12.97
C LYS A 399 0.17 -5.26 -12.70
N GLY A 400 -0.47 -5.80 -13.75
CA GLY A 400 -1.60 -6.70 -13.61
C GLY A 400 -2.05 -7.27 -14.94
N SER A 401 -2.65 -8.47 -14.92
CA SER A 401 -3.28 -9.05 -16.10
C SER A 401 -4.57 -9.77 -15.71
N ASN A 402 -5.55 -9.76 -16.63
CA ASN A 402 -6.77 -10.56 -16.55
C ASN A 402 -7.22 -10.89 -17.97
N ILE A 403 -7.26 -12.18 -18.29
CA ILE A 403 -7.60 -12.67 -19.61
C ILE A 403 -8.82 -13.58 -19.48
N THR A 404 -9.83 -13.37 -20.30
CA THR A 404 -11.02 -14.23 -20.46
C THR A 404 -11.15 -14.65 -21.92
N PRO A 405 -12.02 -15.60 -22.29
CA PRO A 405 -12.21 -15.99 -23.69
C PRO A 405 -12.56 -14.82 -24.62
N GLU A 406 -13.21 -13.78 -24.10
CA GLU A 406 -13.71 -12.65 -24.89
C GLU A 406 -12.75 -11.46 -24.95
N ARG A 407 -11.84 -11.33 -23.99
CA ARG A 407 -10.98 -10.14 -23.88
C ARG A 407 -9.74 -10.34 -23.01
N LEU A 408 -8.73 -9.51 -23.25
CA LEU A 408 -7.64 -9.27 -22.31
C LEU A 408 -7.73 -7.89 -21.67
N ARG A 409 -7.25 -7.80 -20.44
CA ARG A 409 -7.01 -6.58 -19.67
C ARG A 409 -5.58 -6.61 -19.18
N PHE A 410 -4.77 -5.66 -19.64
CA PHE A 410 -3.37 -5.55 -19.31
C PHE A 410 -3.08 -4.24 -18.60
N ASP A 411 -2.52 -4.33 -17.39
CA ASP A 411 -2.18 -3.18 -16.56
C ASP A 411 -0.65 -3.06 -16.50
N PHE A 412 -0.11 -1.87 -16.75
CA PHE A 412 1.33 -1.61 -16.84
C PHE A 412 1.69 -0.26 -16.20
N ASN A 413 2.93 -0.08 -15.77
CA ASN A 413 3.36 1.23 -15.25
C ASN A 413 3.63 2.20 -16.39
N ASN A 414 2.96 3.35 -16.31
CA ASN A 414 3.25 4.53 -17.09
C ASN A 414 2.50 5.71 -16.45
N ASP A 415 3.16 6.85 -16.27
CA ASP A 415 2.51 8.02 -15.67
C ASP A 415 1.57 8.70 -16.68
N GLU A 416 2.00 8.78 -17.93
CA GLU A 416 1.34 9.57 -18.97
C GLU A 416 0.40 8.77 -19.87
N LYS A 417 -0.60 9.45 -20.43
CA LYS A 417 -1.51 8.83 -21.39
C LYS A 417 -0.79 8.53 -22.69
N ILE A 418 -0.94 7.30 -23.19
CA ILE A 418 -0.37 6.92 -24.48
C ILE A 418 -1.16 7.62 -25.59
N SER A 419 -0.44 8.24 -26.53
CA SER A 419 -1.06 8.89 -27.69
C SER A 419 -1.74 7.86 -28.59
N GLY A 420 -2.76 8.29 -29.35
CA GLY A 420 -3.47 7.40 -30.27
C GLY A 420 -2.56 6.81 -31.36
N GLU A 421 -1.54 7.56 -31.78
CA GLU A 421 -0.55 7.12 -32.76
C GLU A 421 0.34 6.00 -32.21
N VAL A 422 0.85 6.16 -30.98
CA VAL A 422 1.68 5.13 -30.33
C VAL A 422 0.84 3.88 -30.03
N LEU A 423 -0.41 4.04 -29.59
CA LEU A 423 -1.32 2.89 -29.44
C LEU A 423 -1.54 2.13 -30.75
N LYS A 424 -1.63 2.85 -31.87
CA LYS A 424 -1.73 2.23 -33.19
C LYS A 424 -0.45 1.49 -33.56
N GLN A 425 0.72 2.06 -33.31
CA GLN A 425 2.01 1.37 -33.55
C GLN A 425 2.14 0.08 -32.74
N VAL A 426 1.68 0.09 -31.48
CA VAL A 426 1.64 -1.09 -30.62
C VAL A 426 0.65 -2.14 -31.16
N GLU A 427 -0.55 -1.72 -31.58
CA GLU A 427 -1.53 -2.61 -32.22
C GLU A 427 -1.00 -3.22 -33.53
N ASP A 428 -0.36 -2.40 -34.37
CA ASP A 428 0.24 -2.81 -35.64
C ASP A 428 1.38 -3.81 -35.40
N TYR A 429 2.21 -3.62 -34.37
CA TYR A 429 3.27 -4.55 -33.98
C TYR A 429 2.76 -5.94 -33.60
N VAL A 430 1.68 -6.02 -32.81
CA VAL A 430 1.08 -7.31 -32.47
C VAL A 430 0.53 -8.00 -33.71
N ASN A 431 -0.13 -7.25 -34.60
CA ASN A 431 -0.67 -7.78 -35.86
C ASN A 431 0.43 -8.17 -36.87
N GLU A 432 1.56 -7.47 -36.88
CA GLU A 432 2.74 -7.83 -37.66
C GLU A 432 3.28 -9.19 -37.20
N ALA A 433 3.44 -9.39 -35.88
CA ALA A 433 3.86 -10.67 -35.34
C ALA A 433 2.90 -11.80 -35.74
N ILE A 434 1.59 -11.59 -35.61
CA ILE A 434 0.57 -12.58 -35.98
C ILE A 434 0.64 -12.90 -37.48
N SER A 435 0.69 -11.89 -38.34
CA SER A 435 0.74 -12.08 -39.80
C SER A 435 2.05 -12.68 -40.29
N ALA A 436 3.16 -12.45 -39.56
CA ALA A 436 4.44 -13.09 -39.80
C ALA A 436 4.47 -14.59 -39.42
N GLY A 437 3.36 -15.17 -38.94
CA GLY A 437 3.29 -16.61 -38.70
C GLY A 437 4.18 -17.06 -37.53
N PHE A 438 4.19 -16.33 -36.42
CA PHE A 438 5.12 -16.66 -35.33
C PHE A 438 4.87 -18.06 -34.75
N THR A 439 5.95 -18.69 -34.30
CA THR A 439 5.94 -19.95 -33.55
C THR A 439 6.45 -19.70 -32.13
N VAL A 440 5.92 -20.45 -31.16
CA VAL A 440 6.31 -20.33 -29.76
C VAL A 440 7.33 -21.41 -29.40
N LYS A 441 8.50 -21.00 -28.93
CA LYS A 441 9.55 -21.91 -28.42
C LYS A 441 9.77 -21.66 -26.93
N MET A 442 9.79 -22.73 -26.16
CA MET A 442 10.03 -22.68 -24.72
C MET A 442 11.40 -23.25 -24.38
N GLU A 443 12.18 -22.49 -23.63
CA GLU A 443 13.50 -22.87 -23.12
C GLU A 443 13.49 -22.81 -21.59
N GLN A 444 14.23 -23.72 -20.95
CA GLN A 444 14.45 -23.67 -19.51
C GLN A 444 15.89 -23.24 -19.25
N MET A 445 16.07 -22.25 -18.39
CA MET A 445 17.38 -21.73 -18.04
C MET A 445 17.41 -21.21 -16.59
N PRO A 446 18.58 -21.08 -15.98
CA PRO A 446 18.73 -20.41 -14.70
C PRO A 446 18.19 -18.97 -14.73
N LYS A 447 17.53 -18.57 -13.65
CA LYS A 447 16.92 -17.26 -13.49
C LYS A 447 17.90 -16.10 -13.66
N ASP A 448 19.12 -16.24 -13.15
CA ASP A 448 20.16 -15.21 -13.27
C ASP A 448 20.70 -15.11 -14.70
N GLU A 449 20.77 -16.23 -15.42
CA GLU A 449 21.14 -16.26 -16.83
C GLU A 449 20.05 -15.60 -17.70
N ALA A 450 18.77 -15.88 -17.44
CA ALA A 450 17.66 -15.23 -18.12
C ALA A 450 17.71 -13.70 -17.96
N LYS A 451 18.02 -13.20 -16.76
CA LYS A 451 18.23 -11.76 -16.52
C LYS A 451 19.39 -11.21 -17.33
N ALA A 452 20.53 -11.90 -17.33
CA ALA A 452 21.72 -11.46 -18.07
C ALA A 452 21.47 -11.39 -19.58
N GLN A 453 20.60 -12.26 -20.11
CA GLN A 453 20.20 -12.29 -21.52
C GLN A 453 19.07 -11.31 -21.86
N GLY A 454 18.67 -10.43 -20.93
CA GLY A 454 17.64 -9.42 -21.17
C GLY A 454 16.22 -9.98 -21.36
N VAL A 455 15.95 -11.18 -20.84
CA VAL A 455 14.58 -11.75 -20.87
C VAL A 455 13.66 -10.87 -20.04
N GLU A 456 12.55 -10.44 -20.62
CA GLU A 456 11.58 -9.64 -19.87
C GLU A 456 10.82 -10.51 -18.87
N GLY A 457 10.65 -10.00 -17.66
CA GLY A 457 9.96 -10.70 -16.60
C GLY A 457 9.48 -9.73 -15.53
N SER A 458 8.26 -9.95 -15.04
CA SER A 458 7.70 -9.23 -13.91
C SER A 458 7.59 -10.17 -12.71
N PHE A 459 7.82 -9.65 -11.49
CA PHE A 459 7.77 -10.42 -10.24
C PHE A 459 8.77 -11.59 -10.17
N TRP A 460 10.03 -11.34 -10.55
CA TRP A 460 11.13 -12.32 -10.54
C TRP A 460 11.21 -13.14 -9.24
N GLU A 461 10.91 -12.55 -8.08
CA GLU A 461 10.97 -13.22 -6.78
C GLU A 461 9.96 -14.38 -6.61
N LYS A 462 8.89 -14.40 -7.41
CA LYS A 462 7.87 -15.45 -7.35
C LYS A 462 8.23 -16.69 -8.18
N TYR A 463 9.30 -16.62 -8.98
CA TYR A 463 9.72 -17.71 -9.84
C TYR A 463 10.85 -18.54 -9.22
N PRO A 464 10.85 -19.87 -9.43
CA PRO A 464 11.92 -20.77 -8.99
C PRO A 464 13.25 -20.47 -9.69
N ASP A 465 14.34 -21.10 -9.23
CA ASP A 465 15.70 -20.85 -9.73
C ASP A 465 15.89 -21.23 -11.21
N ILE A 466 15.11 -22.19 -11.71
CA ILE A 466 15.02 -22.54 -13.14
C ILE A 466 13.70 -22.00 -13.68
N VAL A 467 13.78 -21.17 -14.72
CA VAL A 467 12.63 -20.45 -15.28
C VAL A 467 12.33 -20.90 -16.70
N LYS A 468 11.06 -20.80 -17.10
CA LYS A 468 10.62 -21.05 -18.48
C LYS A 468 10.56 -19.73 -19.23
N VAL A 469 11.32 -19.65 -20.31
CA VAL A 469 11.38 -18.50 -21.22
C VAL A 469 10.67 -18.88 -22.50
N TYR A 470 9.65 -18.09 -22.87
CA TYR A 470 8.89 -18.28 -24.09
C TYR A 470 9.34 -17.24 -25.13
N ASN A 471 9.75 -17.73 -26.30
CA ASN A 471 10.17 -16.94 -27.43
C ASN A 471 9.11 -17.03 -28.53
N MET A 472 8.60 -15.90 -29.01
CA MET A 472 7.69 -15.82 -30.14
C MET A 472 8.47 -15.35 -31.37
N VAL A 473 8.76 -16.29 -32.27
CA VAL A 473 9.65 -16.04 -33.42
C VAL A 473 8.86 -16.13 -34.71
N GLY A 474 8.84 -15.04 -35.48
CA GLY A 474 8.22 -14.98 -36.80
C GLY A 474 8.89 -15.91 -37.81
N SER A 475 8.16 -16.28 -38.87
CA SER A 475 8.74 -17.00 -40.02
C SER A 475 9.86 -16.23 -40.72
N ASN A 476 9.87 -14.90 -40.56
CA ASN A 476 10.92 -13.99 -41.00
C ASN A 476 12.19 -14.00 -40.11
N GLY A 477 12.23 -14.83 -39.05
CA GLY A 477 13.34 -14.92 -38.11
C GLY A 477 13.39 -13.83 -37.03
N VAL A 478 12.41 -12.91 -37.02
CA VAL A 478 12.31 -11.84 -36.01
C VAL A 478 11.76 -12.40 -34.71
N VAL A 479 12.42 -12.10 -33.59
CA VAL A 479 11.92 -12.41 -32.24
C VAL A 479 11.03 -11.26 -31.79
N TYR A 480 9.72 -11.48 -31.74
CA TYR A 480 8.75 -10.44 -31.37
C TYR A 480 8.53 -10.31 -29.87
N SER A 481 8.67 -11.40 -29.12
CA SER A 481 8.61 -11.40 -27.66
C SER A 481 9.51 -12.49 -27.10
N ARG A 482 10.14 -12.19 -25.95
CA ARG A 482 11.01 -13.09 -25.20
C ARG A 482 10.80 -12.85 -23.72
N GLU A 483 9.92 -13.65 -23.14
CA GLU A 483 9.37 -13.36 -21.81
C GLU A 483 9.32 -14.61 -20.92
N LEU A 484 9.46 -14.36 -19.62
CA LEU A 484 9.31 -15.38 -18.60
C LEU A 484 7.83 -15.56 -18.29
N CYS A 485 7.31 -16.78 -18.51
CA CYS A 485 5.92 -17.09 -18.25
C CYS A 485 5.72 -18.50 -17.68
N GLY A 486 4.67 -18.67 -16.88
CA GLY A 486 4.27 -19.95 -16.31
C GLY A 486 2.93 -20.50 -16.83
N GLY A 487 2.28 -19.79 -17.76
CA GLY A 487 0.99 -20.15 -18.33
C GLY A 487 1.09 -20.78 -19.72
N PRO A 488 0.00 -21.41 -20.23
CA PRO A 488 -0.06 -21.98 -21.58
C PRO A 488 -0.01 -20.92 -22.68
N HIS A 489 0.62 -21.23 -23.81
CA HIS A 489 0.67 -20.40 -25.01
C HIS A 489 0.14 -21.17 -26.22
N VAL A 490 -0.24 -20.44 -27.28
CA VAL A 490 -0.50 -21.06 -28.58
C VAL A 490 0.80 -21.62 -29.13
N GLU A 491 0.72 -22.65 -29.97
CA GLU A 491 1.91 -23.18 -30.65
C GLU A 491 2.38 -22.21 -31.75
N ASP A 492 1.43 -21.60 -32.45
CA ASP A 492 1.66 -20.64 -33.53
C ASP A 492 0.53 -19.60 -33.64
N SER A 493 0.69 -18.64 -34.55
CA SER A 493 -0.27 -17.55 -34.75
C SER A 493 -1.53 -17.91 -35.54
N SER A 494 -1.65 -19.14 -36.07
CA SER A 494 -2.68 -19.52 -37.05
C SER A 494 -4.12 -19.31 -36.56
N LYS A 495 -4.36 -19.46 -35.24
CA LYS A 495 -5.68 -19.35 -34.61
C LYS A 495 -5.95 -18.00 -33.92
N MET A 496 -5.07 -17.00 -34.06
CA MET A 496 -5.17 -15.76 -33.30
C MET A 496 -6.07 -14.69 -33.92
N GLY A 497 -6.39 -14.75 -35.22
CA GLY A 497 -7.18 -13.69 -35.87
C GLY A 497 -6.46 -12.33 -35.84
N LYS A 498 -7.20 -11.22 -35.73
CA LYS A 498 -6.66 -9.86 -35.70
C LYS A 498 -6.71 -9.25 -34.31
N PHE A 499 -5.61 -8.69 -33.83
CA PHE A 499 -5.55 -8.01 -32.54
C PHE A 499 -6.11 -6.59 -32.62
N LYS A 500 -6.98 -6.23 -31.67
CA LYS A 500 -7.59 -4.90 -31.58
C LYS A 500 -7.59 -4.37 -30.15
N ILE A 501 -6.98 -3.21 -29.95
CA ILE A 501 -7.09 -2.41 -28.73
C ILE A 501 -8.45 -1.71 -28.75
N LYS A 502 -9.27 -1.97 -27.73
CA LYS A 502 -10.59 -1.34 -27.58
C LYS A 502 -10.53 -0.05 -26.78
N LYS A 503 -9.69 0.00 -25.74
CA LYS A 503 -9.54 1.19 -24.90
C LYS A 503 -8.22 1.16 -24.12
N GLU A 504 -7.67 2.34 -23.92
CA GLU A 504 -6.63 2.64 -22.93
C GLU A 504 -7.23 3.61 -21.89
N GLU A 505 -7.00 3.35 -20.60
CA GLU A 505 -7.45 4.20 -19.50
C GLU A 505 -6.51 4.17 -18.29
N SER A 506 -6.53 5.23 -17.47
CA SER A 506 -5.83 5.24 -16.18
C SER A 506 -6.47 4.20 -15.24
N SER A 507 -5.66 3.36 -14.61
CA SER A 507 -6.13 2.42 -13.59
C SER A 507 -5.91 2.96 -12.17
N SER A 508 -4.77 3.60 -11.93
CA SER A 508 -4.39 4.26 -10.67
C SER A 508 -3.20 5.18 -10.94
N ALA A 509 -2.75 5.96 -9.95
CA ALA A 509 -1.52 6.74 -10.09
C ALA A 509 -0.34 5.86 -10.57
N GLY A 510 0.32 6.29 -11.65
CA GLY A 510 1.45 5.59 -12.28
C GLY A 510 1.12 4.26 -12.97
N VAL A 511 -0.17 3.88 -13.09
CA VAL A 511 -0.58 2.61 -13.71
C VAL A 511 -1.69 2.84 -14.74
N ARG A 512 -1.47 2.31 -15.94
CA ARG A 512 -2.42 2.39 -17.06
C ARG A 512 -2.91 1.02 -17.45
N ARG A 513 -4.06 0.99 -18.12
CA ARG A 513 -4.79 -0.23 -18.46
C ARG A 513 -5.17 -0.21 -19.92
N ILE A 514 -4.83 -1.27 -20.63
CA ILE A 514 -5.32 -1.59 -21.98
C ILE A 514 -6.34 -2.72 -21.90
N LYS A 515 -7.46 -2.56 -22.60
CA LYS A 515 -8.41 -3.62 -22.91
C LYS A 515 -8.36 -3.91 -24.40
N ALA A 516 -8.15 -5.18 -24.76
CA ALA A 516 -8.03 -5.60 -26.14
C ALA A 516 -8.71 -6.96 -26.37
N VAL A 517 -8.92 -7.29 -27.64
CA VAL A 517 -9.57 -8.53 -28.09
C VAL A 517 -8.85 -9.09 -29.32
N LEU A 518 -9.15 -10.34 -29.66
CA LEU A 518 -8.82 -10.94 -30.95
C LEU A 518 -10.12 -11.07 -31.77
N GLU A 519 -10.16 -10.43 -32.93
CA GLU A 519 -11.27 -10.48 -33.88
C GLU A 519 -10.98 -11.61 -34.89
N LYS A 520 -11.82 -12.65 -34.90
CA LYS A 520 -11.71 -13.78 -35.84
C LYS A 520 -12.22 -13.41 -37.23
#